data_AF-A0A5E6NND0-F1
#
_entry.id   AF-A0A5E6NND0-F1
#
_cell.length_a   1.000
_cell.length_b   1.000
_cell.length_c   1.000
_cell.angle_alpha   90.00
_cell.angle_beta   90.00
_cell.angle_gamma   90.00
#
_symmetry.space_group_name_H-M   'P 1'
#
loop_
_entity.id
_entity.type
_entity.pdbx_description
1 polymer ?
#
loop_
_entity_poly.entity_id
_entity_poly.type
_entity_poly.pdbx_seq_one_letter_code
_entity_poly.pdbx_strand_id
1 'polypeptide(L)'
;MNVSYTLYGTNSSNLSGSISRDSSTSTSQQTTHNNTNLTATINLNTTQDTKIKGANLQATNQLNINTKNLEVSSVQNKHKAKTRSQGASLGIGSSGVNSVGFNQSKADENSKTVLLTSMTAKQVNINTQAHPAYRQFNRCHRHRRQRR
;
A
#
# COMPACT_ATOMS: atom_id res chain seq x y z
N MET A 1 -9.52 1.71 -30.20
CA MET A 1 -10.88 1.14 -30.41
C MET A 1 -10.70 -0.08 -31.27
N ASN A 2 -11.16 -1.24 -30.81
CA ASN A 2 -11.18 -2.47 -31.62
C ASN A 2 -12.62 -2.75 -32.02
N VAL A 3 -12.82 -3.17 -33.27
CA VAL A 3 -14.11 -3.61 -33.79
C VAL A 3 -13.90 -5.01 -34.33
N SER A 4 -14.61 -5.99 -33.77
CA SER A 4 -14.50 -7.40 -34.16
C SER A 4 -15.76 -7.88 -34.86
N TYR A 5 -15.56 -8.72 -35.88
CA TYR A 5 -16.59 -9.33 -36.70
C TYR A 5 -16.36 -10.83 -36.71
N THR A 6 -17.34 -11.60 -36.24
CA THR A 6 -17.28 -13.06 -36.26
C THR A 6 -18.45 -13.57 -37.08
N LEU A 7 -18.15 -14.39 -38.09
CA LEU A 7 -19.13 -15.04 -38.97
C LEU A 7 -19.04 -16.55 -38.77
N TYR A 8 -20.10 -17.16 -38.26
CA TYR A 8 -20.18 -18.61 -38.10
C TYR A 8 -20.97 -19.20 -39.27
N GLY A 9 -20.32 -20.08 -40.05
CA GLY A 9 -20.93 -20.81 -41.16
C GLY A 9 -20.89 -22.32 -40.92
N THR A 10 -22.05 -22.95 -40.76
CA THR A 10 -22.18 -24.40 -40.91
C THR A 10 -23.32 -24.70 -41.88
N ASN A 11 -23.11 -25.73 -42.70
CA ASN A 11 -24.06 -26.19 -43.71
C ASN A 11 -25.36 -26.62 -43.02
N SER A 12 -26.49 -26.10 -43.51
CA SER A 12 -27.88 -26.22 -43.02
C SER A 12 -28.36 -25.13 -42.05
N SER A 13 -28.85 -24.05 -42.66
CA SER A 13 -30.03 -23.27 -42.24
C SER A 13 -29.92 -22.10 -41.26
N ASN A 14 -28.78 -21.77 -40.65
CA ASN A 14 -28.70 -20.57 -39.79
C ASN A 14 -27.38 -19.80 -39.95
N LEU A 15 -27.39 -18.72 -40.74
CA LEU A 15 -26.29 -17.76 -40.81
C LEU A 15 -26.45 -16.74 -39.68
N SER A 16 -25.47 -16.68 -38.78
CA SER A 16 -25.42 -15.66 -37.72
C SER A 16 -24.12 -14.89 -37.74
N GLY A 17 -24.21 -13.58 -37.56
CA GLY A 17 -23.08 -12.67 -37.47
C GLY A 17 -23.18 -11.77 -36.25
N SER A 18 -22.05 -11.37 -35.70
CA SER A 18 -22.01 -10.43 -34.57
C SER A 18 -21.05 -9.27 -34.86
N ILE A 19 -21.47 -8.06 -34.52
CA ILE A 19 -20.63 -6.85 -34.54
C ILE A 19 -20.47 -6.39 -33.10
N SER A 20 -19.22 -6.30 -32.63
CA SER A 20 -18.93 -5.83 -31.28
C SER A 20 -17.96 -4.65 -31.31
N ARG A 21 -18.21 -3.67 -30.43
CA ARG A 21 -17.30 -2.55 -30.15
C ARG A 21 -16.94 -2.58 -28.69
N ASP A 22 -15.65 -2.75 -28.41
CA ASP A 22 -15.09 -2.74 -27.07
C ASP A 22 -14.10 -1.58 -26.89
N SER A 23 -14.10 -1.02 -25.68
CA SER A 23 -13.14 -0.01 -25.22
C SER A 23 -12.68 -0.40 -23.83
N SER A 24 -11.37 -0.58 -23.68
CA SER A 24 -10.73 -0.94 -22.42
C SER A 24 -9.62 0.04 -22.10
N THR A 25 -9.60 0.55 -20.87
CA THR A 25 -8.50 1.36 -20.34
C THR A 25 -7.88 0.65 -19.14
N SER A 26 -6.56 0.56 -19.14
CA SER A 26 -5.78 -0.03 -18.04
C SER A 26 -4.78 1.00 -17.54
N THR A 27 -4.75 1.20 -16.23
CA THR A 27 -3.75 2.04 -15.57
C THR A 27 -3.13 1.24 -14.43
N SER A 28 -1.79 1.17 -14.42
CA SER A 28 -1.03 0.54 -13.35
C SER A 28 -0.09 1.56 -12.70
N GLN A 29 -0.05 1.56 -11.38
CA GLN A 29 0.83 2.39 -10.56
C GLN A 29 1.56 1.48 -9.57
N GLN A 30 2.90 1.52 -9.60
CA GLN A 30 3.75 0.74 -8.73
C GLN A 30 4.66 1.67 -7.91
N THR A 31 4.72 1.43 -6.60
CA THR A 31 5.70 2.06 -5.69
C THR A 31 6.57 0.99 -5.06
N THR A 32 7.88 1.08 -5.29
CA THR A 32 8.88 0.12 -4.80
C THR A 32 9.76 0.81 -3.76
N HIS A 33 9.90 0.19 -2.59
CA HIS A 33 10.83 0.60 -1.55
C HIS A 33 12.04 -0.34 -1.59
N ASN A 34 13.23 0.24 -1.60
CA ASN A 34 14.48 -0.51 -1.51
C ASN A 34 14.95 -0.50 -0.07
N ASN A 35 15.05 -1.69 0.53
CA ASN A 35 15.61 -1.79 1.87
C ASN A 35 17.13 -1.70 1.82
N THR A 36 17.72 -0.83 2.64
CA THR A 36 19.18 -0.73 2.75
C THR A 36 19.70 -1.79 3.73
N ASN A 37 20.66 -2.61 3.29
CA ASN A 37 21.38 -3.52 4.17
C ASN A 37 22.63 -2.79 4.70
N LEU A 38 22.73 -2.59 6.02
CA LEU A 38 23.89 -1.99 6.66
C LEU A 38 24.54 -3.01 7.58
N THR A 39 25.71 -3.52 7.18
CA THR A 39 26.53 -4.44 7.97
C THR A 39 27.80 -3.73 8.43
N ALA A 40 27.86 -3.34 9.70
CA ALA A 40 29.00 -2.61 10.27
C ALA A 40 28.96 -2.67 11.81
N THR A 41 29.90 -2.00 12.49
CA THR A 41 29.66 -1.57 13.87
C THR A 41 28.73 -0.36 13.84
N ILE A 42 27.59 -0.41 14.55
CA ILE A 42 26.53 0.61 14.43
C ILE A 42 26.39 1.36 15.76
N ASN A 43 26.66 2.67 15.73
CA ASN A 43 26.43 3.59 16.84
C ASN A 43 25.61 4.78 16.34
N LEU A 44 24.35 4.87 16.77
CA LEU A 44 23.47 6.00 16.48
C LEU A 44 23.34 6.86 17.73
N ASN A 45 23.87 8.09 17.69
CA ASN A 45 23.78 9.06 18.78
C ASN A 45 23.10 10.33 18.28
N THR A 46 21.87 10.55 18.70
CA THR A 46 21.11 11.75 18.37
C THR A 46 20.35 12.27 19.58
N THR A 47 20.17 13.59 19.64
CA THR A 47 19.38 14.25 20.67
C THR A 47 17.90 14.38 20.28
N GLN A 48 17.56 14.03 19.04
CA GLN A 48 16.21 14.11 18.48
C GLN A 48 15.62 12.72 18.25
N ASP A 49 14.41 12.68 17.70
CA ASP A 49 13.73 11.44 17.35
C ASP A 49 14.44 10.73 16.18
N THR A 50 14.63 9.43 16.31
CA THR A 50 15.22 8.56 15.29
C THR A 50 14.15 7.73 14.63
N LYS A 51 14.17 7.67 13.29
CA LYS A 51 13.30 6.79 12.49
C LYS A 51 14.12 5.90 11.59
N ILE A 52 13.91 4.59 11.70
CA ILE A 52 14.56 3.59 10.86
C ILE A 52 13.46 2.90 10.04
N LYS A 53 13.44 3.16 8.74
CA LYS A 53 12.42 2.66 7.81
C LYS A 53 13.09 1.88 6.68
N GLY A 54 12.60 0.67 6.43
CA GLY A 54 13.10 -0.18 5.35
C GLY A 54 14.60 -0.42 5.43
N ALA A 55 15.12 -0.83 6.59
CA ALA A 55 16.55 -1.11 6.74
C ALA A 55 16.77 -2.47 7.40
N ASN A 56 17.79 -3.18 6.96
CA ASN A 56 18.30 -4.36 7.65
C ASN A 56 19.62 -3.97 8.30
N LEU A 57 19.58 -3.78 9.61
CA LEU A 57 20.72 -3.38 10.41
C LEU A 57 21.35 -4.63 11.00
N GLN A 58 22.52 -4.99 10.50
CA GLN A 58 23.31 -6.10 11.01
C GLN A 58 24.56 -5.53 11.69
N ALA A 59 24.55 -5.44 13.01
CA ALA A 59 25.75 -5.06 13.73
C ALA A 59 26.64 -6.29 13.97
N THR A 60 27.89 -6.21 13.55
CA THR A 60 28.84 -7.34 13.65
C THR A 60 29.17 -7.69 15.11
N ASN A 61 29.13 -6.70 16.00
CA ASN A 61 29.40 -6.88 17.42
C ASN A 61 28.28 -6.33 18.31
N GLN A 62 27.99 -5.03 18.21
CA GLN A 62 27.01 -4.37 19.05
C GLN A 62 26.28 -3.26 18.27
N LEU A 63 24.98 -3.15 18.53
CA LEU A 63 24.13 -2.08 18.03
C LEU A 63 23.79 -1.15 19.20
N ASN A 64 24.30 0.08 19.17
CA ASN A 64 24.00 1.12 20.16
C ASN A 64 23.11 2.20 19.54
N ILE A 65 21.96 2.46 20.15
CA ILE A 65 21.07 3.55 19.75
C ILE A 65 20.76 4.40 20.97
N ASN A 66 21.26 5.62 20.96
CA ASN A 66 20.94 6.67 21.91
C ASN A 66 20.16 7.77 21.18
N THR A 67 18.90 7.93 21.55
CA THR A 67 17.96 8.81 20.86
C THR A 67 16.96 9.40 21.86
N LYS A 68 16.18 10.40 21.45
CA LYS A 68 15.05 10.83 22.27
C LYS A 68 13.93 9.79 22.21
N ASN A 69 13.41 9.55 21.01
CA ASN A 69 12.48 8.46 20.69
C ASN A 69 13.02 7.59 19.55
N LEU A 70 12.62 6.33 19.47
CA LEU A 70 13.01 5.40 18.40
C LEU A 70 11.76 4.82 17.71
N GLU A 71 11.58 5.10 16.42
CA GLU A 71 10.59 4.44 15.55
C GLU A 71 11.31 3.49 14.59
N VAL A 72 10.94 2.21 14.60
CA VAL A 72 11.45 1.20 13.66
C VAL A 72 10.26 0.62 12.91
N SER A 73 10.24 0.76 11.57
CA SER A 73 9.12 0.27 10.76
C SER A 73 9.57 -0.38 9.46
N SER A 74 8.85 -1.44 9.08
CA SER A 74 8.93 -2.12 7.79
C SER A 74 8.25 -1.29 6.70
N VAL A 75 8.83 -1.29 5.50
CA VAL A 75 8.24 -0.66 4.31
C VAL A 75 7.61 -1.72 3.43
N GLN A 76 6.49 -1.38 2.80
CA GLN A 76 5.74 -2.30 1.96
C GLN A 76 5.71 -1.76 0.54
N ASN A 77 6.03 -2.61 -0.43
CA ASN A 77 5.78 -2.32 -1.83
C ASN A 77 4.28 -2.35 -2.08
N LYS A 78 3.84 -1.49 -2.99
CA LYS A 78 2.42 -1.38 -3.35
C LYS A 78 2.27 -1.36 -4.85
N HIS A 79 1.40 -2.21 -5.35
CA HIS A 79 1.00 -2.28 -6.74
C HIS A 79 -0.51 -2.05 -6.83
N LYS A 80 -0.92 -1.10 -7.66
CA LYS A 80 -2.34 -0.84 -7.94
C LYS A 80 -2.57 -0.93 -9.45
N ALA A 81 -3.45 -1.82 -9.86
CA ALA A 81 -3.95 -1.87 -11.23
C ALA A 81 -5.45 -1.58 -11.24
N LYS A 82 -5.87 -0.77 -12.23
CA LYS A 82 -7.28 -0.50 -12.48
C LYS A 82 -7.56 -0.76 -13.95
N THR A 83 -8.52 -1.65 -14.18
CA THR A 83 -9.02 -1.94 -15.51
C THR A 83 -10.49 -1.58 -15.59
N ARG A 84 -10.88 -0.91 -16.67
CA ARG A 84 -12.27 -0.61 -16.96
C ARG A 84 -12.54 -0.94 -18.42
N SER A 85 -13.51 -1.81 -18.66
CA SER A 85 -13.97 -2.18 -19.99
C SER A 85 -15.44 -1.82 -20.18
N GLN A 86 -15.78 -1.38 -21.38
CA GLN A 86 -17.13 -1.12 -21.82
C GLN A 86 -17.27 -1.65 -23.25
N GLY A 87 -18.29 -2.45 -23.49
CA GLY A 87 -18.56 -3.09 -24.76
C GLY A 87 -20.03 -3.00 -25.13
N ALA A 88 -20.29 -2.88 -26.42
CA ALA A 88 -21.62 -3.02 -27.01
C ALA A 88 -21.52 -4.02 -28.16
N SER A 89 -22.53 -4.89 -28.28
CA SER A 89 -22.58 -5.95 -29.28
C SER A 89 -23.97 -6.04 -29.89
N LEU A 90 -24.02 -6.38 -31.17
CA LEU A 90 -25.24 -6.56 -31.96
C LEU A 90 -25.14 -7.91 -32.67
N GLY A 91 -26.12 -8.79 -32.44
CA GLY A 91 -26.21 -10.11 -33.05
C GLY A 91 -27.33 -10.19 -34.09
N ILE A 92 -26.99 -10.62 -35.31
CA ILE A 92 -27.92 -10.86 -36.42
C ILE A 92 -27.97 -12.37 -36.72
N GLY A 93 -29.18 -12.92 -36.86
CA GLY A 93 -29.44 -14.32 -37.17
C GLY A 93 -30.42 -14.48 -38.33
N SER A 94 -30.79 -15.73 -38.63
CA SER A 94 -31.61 -16.12 -39.79
C SER A 94 -33.01 -15.49 -39.84
N SER A 95 -33.51 -14.93 -38.73
CA SER A 95 -34.82 -14.26 -38.64
C SER A 95 -34.73 -12.74 -38.40
N GLY A 96 -33.54 -12.13 -38.53
CA GLY A 96 -33.29 -10.71 -38.28
C GLY A 96 -32.36 -10.46 -37.09
N VAL A 97 -32.42 -9.25 -36.52
CA VAL A 97 -31.65 -8.91 -35.29
C VAL A 97 -32.13 -9.79 -34.14
N ASN A 98 -31.24 -10.61 -33.59
CA ASN A 98 -31.58 -11.59 -32.55
C ASN A 98 -31.21 -11.09 -31.14
N SER A 99 -30.23 -10.19 -31.02
CA SER A 99 -29.81 -9.70 -29.70
C SER A 99 -29.03 -8.37 -29.76
N VAL A 100 -29.17 -7.57 -28.70
CA VAL A 100 -28.33 -6.41 -28.40
C VAL A 100 -27.76 -6.58 -27.00
N GLY A 101 -26.45 -6.41 -26.84
CA GLY A 101 -25.75 -6.65 -25.59
C GLY A 101 -24.86 -5.50 -25.20
N PHE A 102 -24.99 -5.00 -23.97
CA PHE A 102 -24.08 -4.03 -23.38
C PHE A 102 -23.36 -4.67 -22.19
N ASN A 103 -22.04 -4.57 -22.18
CA ASN A 103 -21.19 -5.08 -21.10
C ASN A 103 -20.36 -3.92 -20.52
N GLN A 104 -20.33 -3.80 -19.20
CA GLN A 104 -19.36 -2.94 -18.51
C GLN A 104 -18.70 -3.78 -17.43
N SER A 105 -17.37 -3.76 -17.35
CA SER A 105 -16.62 -4.42 -16.28
C SER A 105 -15.59 -3.47 -15.69
N LYS A 106 -15.38 -3.61 -14.38
CA LYS A 106 -14.38 -2.86 -13.62
C LYS A 106 -13.63 -3.87 -12.76
N ALA A 107 -12.32 -3.88 -12.84
CA ALA A 107 -11.47 -4.64 -11.93
C ALA A 107 -10.46 -3.70 -11.28
N ASP A 108 -10.50 -3.64 -9.95
CA ASP A 108 -9.53 -2.94 -9.13
C ASP A 108 -8.67 -3.99 -8.43
N GLU A 109 -7.37 -3.99 -8.72
CA GLU A 109 -6.41 -4.87 -8.07
C GLU A 109 -5.44 -4.02 -7.25
N ASN A 110 -5.24 -4.39 -5.99
CA ASN A 110 -4.29 -3.74 -5.11
C ASN A 110 -3.51 -4.81 -4.34
N SER A 111 -2.23 -4.91 -4.64
CA SER A 111 -1.32 -5.86 -4.01
C SER A 111 -0.30 -5.10 -3.15
N LYS A 112 0.06 -5.71 -2.02
CA LYS A 112 1.12 -5.24 -1.14
C LYS A 112 2.12 -6.35 -0.90
N THR A 113 3.40 -6.04 -0.97
CA THR A 113 4.48 -6.95 -0.57
C THR A 113 5.21 -6.33 0.60
N VAL A 114 5.32 -7.04 1.72
CA VAL A 114 5.96 -6.54 2.94
C VAL A 114 7.45 -6.82 2.89
N LEU A 115 8.31 -5.78 2.97
CA LEU A 115 9.75 -5.94 3.19
C LEU A 115 10.09 -5.65 4.64
N LEU A 116 10.67 -6.63 5.32
CA LEU A 116 10.96 -6.55 6.75
C LEU A 116 12.10 -5.56 7.03
N THR A 117 11.93 -4.73 8.05
CA THR A 117 13.04 -4.02 8.71
C THR A 117 13.49 -4.91 9.85
N SER A 118 14.78 -5.23 9.89
CA SER A 118 15.33 -6.17 10.88
C SER A 118 16.55 -5.57 11.58
N MET A 119 16.74 -5.94 12.85
CA MET A 119 17.86 -5.52 13.67
C MET A 119 18.50 -6.76 14.26
N THR A 120 19.73 -7.05 13.85
CA THR A 120 20.46 -8.23 14.29
C THR A 120 21.82 -7.79 14.83
N ALA A 121 22.14 -8.20 16.06
CA ALA A 121 23.43 -7.98 16.68
C ALA A 121 23.66 -9.03 17.78
N LYS A 122 24.90 -9.22 18.22
CA LYS A 122 25.17 -10.03 19.42
C LYS A 122 24.64 -9.38 20.69
N GLN A 123 24.72 -8.05 20.75
CA GLN A 123 24.15 -7.23 21.81
C GLN A 123 23.47 -5.99 21.21
N VAL A 124 22.29 -5.65 21.73
CA VAL A 124 21.51 -4.47 21.33
C VAL A 124 21.25 -3.62 22.57
N ASN A 125 21.74 -2.39 22.57
CA ASN A 125 21.51 -1.41 23.63
C ASN A 125 20.73 -0.22 23.06
N ILE A 126 19.51 -0.01 23.55
CA ILE A 126 18.65 1.11 23.15
C ILE A 126 18.39 1.98 24.39
N ASN A 127 18.87 3.22 24.35
CA ASN A 127 18.62 4.21 25.38
C ASN A 127 17.79 5.35 24.79
N THR A 128 16.60 5.55 25.35
CA THR A 128 15.69 6.63 24.96
C THR A 128 15.57 7.63 26.09
N GLN A 129 15.74 8.92 25.81
CA GLN A 129 15.59 9.96 26.82
C GLN A 129 14.15 9.97 27.35
N ALA A 130 13.99 9.84 28.67
CA ALA A 130 12.68 9.90 29.30
C ALA A 130 12.09 11.32 29.17
N HIS A 131 10.83 11.43 28.74
CA HIS A 131 10.10 12.68 28.86
C HIS A 131 9.79 12.94 30.34
N PRO A 132 10.15 14.10 30.92
CA PRO A 132 9.75 14.44 32.27
C PRO A 132 8.23 14.60 32.30
N ALA A 133 7.55 13.72 33.06
CA ALA A 133 6.13 13.89 33.34
C ALA A 133 5.95 15.15 34.20
N TYR A 134 5.43 16.22 33.62
CA TYR A 134 5.08 17.43 34.36
C TYR A 134 3.96 17.11 35.36
N ARG A 135 4.31 16.91 36.64
CA ARG A 135 3.33 16.89 37.74
C ARG A 135 2.88 18.33 38.01
N GLN A 136 1.73 18.73 37.48
CA GLN A 136 1.05 19.95 37.95
C GLN A 136 0.56 19.73 39.39
N PHE A 137 1.33 20.20 40.36
CA PHE A 137 0.88 20.36 41.74
C PHE A 137 -0.03 21.60 41.82
N ASN A 138 -1.35 21.41 41.76
CA ASN A 138 -2.29 22.46 42.19
C ASN A 138 -2.22 22.61 43.71
N ARG A 139 -1.40 23.55 44.19
CA ARG A 139 -1.33 23.95 45.60
C ARG A 139 -2.43 25.00 45.86
N CYS A 140 -3.65 24.57 46.20
CA CYS A 140 -4.69 25.47 46.68
C CYS A 140 -4.33 26.03 48.07
N HIS A 141 -3.86 27.27 48.14
CA HIS A 141 -3.80 28.04 49.39
C HIS A 141 -5.22 28.44 49.81
N ARG A 142 -5.82 27.70 50.74
CA ARG A 142 -7.07 28.10 51.42
C ARG A 142 -6.71 28.91 52.67
N HIS A 143 -6.72 30.23 52.56
CA HIS A 143 -6.67 31.13 53.71
C HIS A 143 -8.01 31.05 54.46
N ARG A 144 -8.07 30.32 55.58
CA ARG A 144 -9.13 30.49 56.58
C ARG A 144 -8.72 31.61 57.53
N ARG A 145 -9.24 32.81 57.29
CA ARG A 145 -9.30 33.88 58.31
C ARG A 145 -10.16 33.38 59.47
N GLN A 146 -9.57 33.24 60.65
CA GLN A 146 -10.33 33.16 61.89
C GLN A 146 -10.91 34.55 62.16
N ARG A 147 -12.25 34.66 62.20
CA ARG A 147 -12.92 35.79 62.84
C ARG A 147 -13.16 35.42 64.30
N ARG A 148 -12.60 36.22 65.20
CA ARG A 148 -13.13 36.42 66.54
C ARG A 148 -14.43 37.20 66.44
#